data_AF-A0A1A8X4T5-F1
#
_entry.id   AF-A0A1A8X4T5-F1
#
_cell.length_a   1.000
_cell.length_b   1.000
_cell.length_c   1.000
_cell.angle_alpha   90.00
_cell.angle_beta   90.00
_cell.angle_gamma   90.00
#
_symmetry.space_group_name_H-M   'P 1'
#
loop_
_entity.id
_entity.type
_entity.pdbx_description
1 polymer ?
#
loop_
_entity_poly.entity_id
_entity_poly.type
_entity_poly.pdbx_seq_one_letter_code
_entity_poly.pdbx_strand_id
1 'polypeptide(L)'
;MTSNNVTGEERFKKLYDLLFNSLVNNKKEKSLDDNDCSFLNYWLNDKLRGINIDNSISVSDFYKKLKGSNAQFFKDEKLEKKLYNIEKHDLGNMRKLYDLYNTKSKVSSTLAVDASPEVSASCLMHTNECYRKYRDTIINCHNGCHDFFNALTDFKNKYKNDLYLNSENTSSCRYEELFILPDYETVLTEYKSRPFKTIITLPVLFPLFGVFFMLIFSDKFTPFIQHILEKIKKTKNMLFGEGERDNEFMQYTSNNDISIFSEGEYNISYYTVRNS
;
A
#
# COMPACT_ATOMS: atom_id res chain seq x y z
N MET A 1 27.81 31.67 12.44
CA MET A 1 26.66 31.78 11.51
C MET A 1 27.16 31.41 10.12
N THR A 2 26.80 30.23 9.63
CA THR A 2 27.33 29.64 8.38
C THR A 2 26.56 30.13 7.15
N SER A 3 27.20 30.19 5.98
CA SER A 3 26.67 30.74 4.71
C SER A 3 25.33 30.15 4.25
N ASN A 4 24.96 28.95 4.71
CA ASN A 4 23.66 28.34 4.46
C ASN A 4 22.48 29.15 5.02
N ASN A 5 22.65 29.90 6.11
CA ASN A 5 21.57 30.70 6.71
C ASN A 5 21.23 31.94 5.88
N VAL A 6 22.23 32.56 5.24
CA VAL A 6 22.05 33.76 4.41
C VAL A 6 21.18 33.44 3.19
N THR A 7 21.42 32.30 2.53
CA THR A 7 20.61 31.87 1.38
C THR A 7 19.17 31.49 1.74
N GLY A 8 18.93 31.02 2.97
CA GLY A 8 17.59 30.68 3.46
C GLY A 8 16.72 31.92 3.71
N GLU A 9 17.28 32.94 4.37
CA GLU A 9 16.58 34.20 4.65
C GLU A 9 16.21 34.96 3.38
N GLU A 10 17.12 35.03 2.41
CA GLU A 10 16.85 35.68 1.11
C GLU A 10 15.75 34.97 0.32
N ARG A 11 15.73 33.64 0.34
CA ARG A 11 14.66 32.84 -0.30
C ARG A 11 13.32 33.10 0.36
N PHE A 12 13.29 33.16 1.69
CA PHE A 12 12.05 33.48 2.42
C PHE A 12 11.56 34.89 2.09
N LYS A 13 12.45 35.90 2.05
CA LYS A 13 12.09 37.27 1.65
C LYS A 13 11.48 37.32 0.25
N LYS A 14 12.09 36.63 -0.73
CA LYS A 14 11.54 36.53 -2.09
C LYS A 14 10.17 35.87 -2.10
N LEU A 15 9.99 34.79 -1.35
CA LEU A 15 8.70 34.10 -1.27
C LEU A 15 7.61 34.98 -0.64
N TYR A 16 7.94 35.66 0.46
CA TYR A 16 7.06 36.62 1.10
C TYR A 16 6.64 37.72 0.12
N ASP A 17 7.60 38.32 -0.58
CA ASP A 17 7.33 39.42 -1.51
C ASP A 17 6.44 38.99 -2.69
N LEU A 18 6.65 37.78 -3.23
CA LEU A 18 5.81 37.19 -4.26
C LEU A 18 4.36 37.04 -3.80
N LEU A 19 4.14 36.51 -2.59
CA LEU A 19 2.79 36.29 -2.06
C LEU A 19 2.11 37.61 -1.65
N PHE A 20 2.85 38.50 -1.00
CA PHE A 20 2.33 39.79 -0.51
C PHE A 20 1.94 40.73 -1.65
N ASN A 21 2.72 40.76 -2.74
CA ASN A 21 2.41 41.56 -3.92
C ASN A 21 1.53 40.82 -4.93
N SER A 22 1.18 39.55 -4.70
CA SER A 22 0.34 38.79 -5.61
C SER A 22 -1.04 39.44 -5.71
N LEU A 23 -1.43 39.80 -6.94
CA LEU A 23 -2.79 40.23 -7.29
C LEU A 23 -3.66 39.06 -7.78
N VAL A 24 -3.11 37.84 -7.73
CA VAL A 24 -3.86 36.61 -8.03
C VAL A 24 -5.00 36.45 -7.02
N ASN A 25 -6.13 35.87 -7.44
CA ASN A 25 -7.38 35.74 -6.68
C ASN A 25 -8.13 37.06 -6.43
N ASN A 26 -8.07 38.03 -7.34
CA ASN A 26 -8.83 39.30 -7.28
C ASN A 26 -8.56 40.14 -6.03
N LYS A 27 -7.36 40.04 -5.44
CA LYS A 27 -6.99 40.88 -4.29
C LYS A 27 -6.99 42.35 -4.73
N LYS A 28 -7.78 43.16 -4.02
CA LYS A 28 -7.86 44.62 -4.25
C LYS A 28 -6.64 45.36 -3.70
N GLU A 29 -5.95 44.77 -2.71
CA GLU A 29 -4.84 45.39 -1.99
C GLU A 29 -3.76 44.36 -1.64
N LYS A 30 -2.50 44.84 -1.55
CA LYS A 30 -1.33 44.05 -1.17
C LYS A 30 -1.49 43.55 0.26
N SER A 31 -1.68 42.25 0.41
CA SER A 31 -1.88 41.61 1.71
C SER A 31 -1.68 40.09 1.62
N LEU A 32 -1.31 39.48 2.74
CA LEU A 32 -1.35 38.03 2.87
C LEU A 32 -2.74 37.61 3.31
N ASP A 33 -3.29 36.61 2.62
CA ASP A 33 -4.48 35.91 3.09
C ASP A 33 -4.10 34.72 4.00
N ASP A 34 -5.10 34.01 4.49
CA ASP A 34 -4.89 32.87 5.39
C ASP A 34 -4.16 31.71 4.71
N ASN A 35 -4.31 31.52 3.39
CA ASN A 35 -3.61 30.47 2.65
C ASN A 35 -2.13 30.84 2.48
N ASP A 36 -1.84 32.10 2.14
CA ASP A 36 -0.46 32.59 2.05
C ASP A 36 0.26 32.43 3.39
N CYS A 37 -0.41 32.83 4.49
CA CYS A 37 0.14 32.70 5.83
C CYS A 37 0.40 31.23 6.19
N SER A 38 -0.55 30.34 5.89
CA SER A 38 -0.42 28.90 6.14
C SER A 38 0.73 28.29 5.35
N PHE A 39 0.90 28.70 4.09
CA PHE A 39 1.99 28.23 3.25
C PHE A 39 3.36 28.74 3.72
N LEU A 40 3.47 30.02 4.10
CA LEU A 40 4.69 30.57 4.69
C LEU A 40 5.04 29.90 6.02
N ASN A 41 4.04 29.57 6.85
CA ASN A 41 4.23 28.80 8.08
C ASN A 41 4.80 27.41 7.79
N TYR A 42 4.21 26.68 6.84
CA TYR A 42 4.72 25.39 6.38
C TYR A 42 6.16 25.50 5.88
N TRP A 43 6.45 26.47 5.00
CA TRP A 43 7.76 26.63 4.39
C TRP A 43 8.85 26.87 5.43
N LEU A 44 8.61 27.75 6.41
CA LEU A 44 9.56 28.00 7.49
C LEU A 44 9.77 26.76 8.36
N ASN A 45 8.70 26.06 8.73
CA ASN A 45 8.78 24.80 9.48
C ASN A 45 9.63 23.77 8.73
N ASP A 46 9.40 23.60 7.42
CA ASP A 46 10.12 22.65 6.59
C ASP A 46 11.63 22.97 6.53
N LYS A 47 11.98 24.23 6.27
CA LYS A 47 13.37 24.64 6.08
C LYS A 47 14.16 24.76 7.37
N LEU A 48 13.55 25.22 8.44
CA LEU A 48 14.24 25.43 9.71
C LEU A 48 14.41 24.14 10.50
N ARG A 49 13.37 23.30 10.56
CA ARG A 49 13.36 22.13 11.44
C ARG A 49 13.86 20.87 10.74
N GLY A 50 13.95 20.90 9.40
CA GLY A 50 14.56 19.84 8.60
C GLY A 50 13.89 18.47 8.78
N ILE A 51 14.54 17.41 8.31
CA ILE A 51 13.97 16.05 8.28
C ILE A 51 13.86 15.46 9.70
N ASN A 52 14.88 15.69 10.55
CA ASN A 52 14.91 15.13 11.91
C ASN A 52 14.02 15.89 12.91
N ILE A 53 13.52 17.06 12.51
CA ILE A 53 12.68 17.95 13.30
C ILE A 53 13.35 18.34 14.61
N ASP A 54 14.13 19.40 14.54
CA ASP A 54 14.67 20.04 15.74
C ASP A 54 13.55 20.82 16.45
N ASN A 55 13.08 20.29 17.58
CA ASN A 55 12.04 20.91 18.39
C ASN A 55 12.54 22.11 19.19
N SER A 56 13.85 22.35 19.26
CA SER A 56 14.42 23.53 19.91
C SER A 56 14.26 24.81 19.06
N ILE A 57 14.01 24.65 17.76
CA ILE A 57 13.85 25.77 16.84
C ILE A 57 12.41 26.28 16.87
N SER A 58 12.26 27.56 17.21
CA SER A 58 10.99 28.28 17.18
C SER A 58 10.85 29.07 15.88
N VAL A 59 9.89 28.69 15.04
CA VAL A 59 9.56 29.38 13.79
C VAL A 59 9.12 30.81 14.05
N SER A 60 8.30 31.02 15.08
CA SER A 60 7.81 32.34 15.46
C SER A 60 8.95 33.26 15.92
N ASP A 61 9.90 32.74 16.72
CA ASP A 61 11.04 33.54 17.19
C ASP A 61 12.03 33.84 16.06
N PHE A 62 12.25 32.88 15.15
CA PHE A 62 13.03 33.12 13.94
C PHE A 62 12.44 34.28 13.12
N TYR A 63 11.13 34.24 12.83
CA TYR A 63 10.48 35.28 12.05
C TYR A 63 10.49 36.63 12.76
N LYS A 64 10.27 36.68 14.09
CA LYS A 64 10.35 37.93 14.87
C LYS A 64 11.72 38.60 14.74
N LYS A 65 12.80 37.83 14.86
CA LYS A 65 14.18 38.34 14.67
C LYS A 65 14.39 38.84 13.25
N LEU A 66 13.97 38.05 12.25
CA LEU A 66 14.09 38.42 10.84
C LEU A 66 13.30 39.71 10.52
N LYS A 67 12.08 39.83 11.02
CA LYS A 67 11.23 41.01 10.87
C LYS A 67 11.83 42.24 11.56
N GLY A 68 12.35 42.09 12.78
CA GLY A 68 12.99 43.19 13.52
C GLY A 68 14.12 43.84 12.74
N SER A 69 14.98 43.05 12.10
CA SER A 69 16.08 43.55 11.25
C SER A 69 15.63 44.07 9.88
N ASN A 70 14.35 43.90 9.51
CA ASN A 70 13.82 44.20 8.17
C ASN A 70 12.41 44.83 8.24
N ALA A 71 12.17 45.69 9.23
CA ALA A 71 10.83 46.19 9.56
C ALA A 71 10.11 46.90 8.38
N GLN A 72 10.85 47.56 7.50
CA GLN A 72 10.27 48.23 6.32
C GLN A 72 9.85 47.26 5.21
N PHE A 73 10.38 46.04 5.20
CA PHE A 73 10.12 45.02 4.19
C PHE A 73 8.89 44.17 4.55
N PHE A 74 8.81 43.69 5.79
CA PHE A 74 7.72 42.85 6.27
C PHE A 74 6.56 43.68 6.80
N LYS A 75 5.65 44.05 5.90
CA LYS A 75 4.53 44.96 6.16
C LYS A 75 3.27 44.28 6.72
N ASP A 76 3.15 42.97 6.54
CA ASP A 76 1.98 42.23 7.03
C ASP A 76 2.08 41.95 8.53
N GLU A 77 1.16 42.52 9.31
CA GLU A 77 1.11 42.33 10.76
C GLU A 77 0.42 41.03 11.17
N LYS A 78 -0.33 40.38 10.28
CA LYS A 78 -1.10 39.16 10.57
C LYS A 78 -0.20 37.93 10.54
N LEU A 79 0.77 37.90 9.64
CA LEU A 79 1.67 36.76 9.46
C LEU A 79 2.30 36.31 10.78
N GLU A 80 2.82 37.25 11.58
CA GLU A 80 3.46 36.95 12.86
C GLU A 80 2.55 36.16 13.82
N LYS A 81 1.24 36.44 13.81
CA LYS A 81 0.24 35.77 14.65
C LYS A 81 -0.17 34.40 14.12
N LYS A 82 0.15 34.09 12.87
CA LYS A 82 -0.20 32.86 12.15
C LYS A 82 0.97 31.87 12.08
N LEU A 83 2.17 32.28 12.50
CA LEU A 83 3.36 31.43 12.52
C LEU A 83 3.47 30.65 13.83
N TYR A 84 3.60 29.33 13.72
CA TYR A 84 3.74 28.41 14.85
C TYR A 84 4.53 27.16 14.45
N ASN A 85 5.06 26.44 15.43
CA ASN A 85 5.73 25.17 15.19
C ASN A 85 4.70 24.07 14.89
N ILE A 86 4.70 23.54 13.67
CA ILE A 86 3.81 22.44 13.25
C ILE A 86 4.26 21.14 13.93
N GLU A 87 3.33 20.28 14.33
CA GLU A 87 3.72 19.01 14.94
C GLU A 87 4.51 18.12 13.98
N LYS A 88 5.36 17.25 14.54
CA LYS A 88 6.28 16.41 13.75
C LYS A 88 5.54 15.54 12.73
N HIS A 89 4.44 14.96 13.16
CA HIS A 89 3.61 14.08 12.33
C HIS A 89 2.95 14.86 11.20
N ASP A 90 2.28 15.98 11.53
CA ASP A 90 1.62 16.84 10.54
C ASP A 90 2.60 17.43 9.54
N LEU A 91 3.77 17.91 9.98
CA LEU A 91 4.79 18.44 9.07
C LEU A 91 5.29 17.35 8.10
N GLY A 92 5.43 16.12 8.59
CA GLY A 92 5.75 14.97 7.75
C GLY A 92 4.69 14.69 6.69
N ASN A 93 3.41 14.80 7.04
CA ASN A 93 2.29 14.63 6.11
C ASN A 93 2.21 15.77 5.08
N MET A 94 2.38 17.02 5.53
CA MET A 94 2.42 18.19 4.65
C MET A 94 3.56 18.09 3.62
N ARG A 95 4.73 17.57 4.01
CA ARG A 95 5.84 17.30 3.07
C ARG A 95 5.46 16.31 1.98
N LYS A 96 4.82 15.20 2.36
CA LYS A 96 4.33 14.21 1.39
C LYS A 96 3.32 14.83 0.43
N LEU A 97 2.39 15.66 0.94
CA LEU A 97 1.43 16.37 0.09
C LEU A 97 2.11 17.36 -0.86
N TYR A 98 3.07 18.12 -0.36
CA TYR A 98 3.84 19.06 -1.17
C TYR A 98 4.60 18.34 -2.29
N ASP A 99 5.22 17.20 -1.97
CA ASP A 99 5.87 16.33 -2.97
C ASP A 99 4.89 15.82 -4.03
N LEU A 100 3.66 15.45 -3.65
CA LEU A 100 2.62 15.04 -4.59
C LEU A 100 2.22 16.17 -5.55
N TYR A 101 2.04 17.39 -5.04
CA TYR A 101 1.77 18.56 -5.89
C TYR A 101 2.93 18.88 -6.82
N ASN A 102 4.17 18.74 -6.36
CA ASN A 102 5.34 18.90 -7.22
C ASN A 102 5.37 17.86 -8.35
N THR A 103 5.11 16.60 -8.06
CA THR A 103 5.06 15.57 -9.11
C THR A 103 3.87 15.77 -10.06
N LYS A 104 2.71 16.18 -9.55
CA LYS A 104 1.56 16.59 -10.38
C LYS A 104 1.94 17.74 -11.33
N SER A 105 2.68 18.74 -10.85
CA SER A 105 3.15 19.85 -11.69
C SER A 105 4.09 19.38 -12.80
N LYS A 106 4.96 18.40 -12.51
CA LYS A 106 5.83 17.81 -13.54
C LYS A 106 5.01 17.10 -14.62
N VAL A 107 4.02 16.29 -14.22
CA VAL A 107 3.08 15.65 -15.16
C VAL A 107 2.43 16.70 -16.05
N SER A 108 1.86 17.74 -15.45
CA SER A 108 1.23 18.84 -16.18
C SER A 108 2.16 19.52 -17.19
N SER A 109 3.44 19.72 -16.82
CA SER A 109 4.41 20.39 -17.69
C SER A 109 4.84 19.54 -18.90
N THR A 110 4.60 18.23 -18.85
CA THR A 110 4.93 17.27 -19.91
C THR A 110 3.73 16.83 -20.74
N LEU A 111 2.53 17.38 -20.47
CA LEU A 111 1.35 17.15 -21.30
C LEU A 111 1.46 17.96 -22.60
N ALA A 112 1.31 17.29 -23.74
CA ALA A 112 1.43 17.90 -25.06
C ALA A 112 0.49 17.27 -26.10
N VAL A 113 -0.04 18.10 -27.01
CA VAL A 113 -0.94 17.68 -28.10
C VAL A 113 -0.19 16.89 -29.18
N ASP A 114 1.02 17.31 -29.56
CA ASP A 114 1.89 16.65 -30.54
C ASP A 114 3.21 16.21 -29.89
N ALA A 115 3.12 15.28 -28.96
CA ALA A 115 4.25 14.85 -28.15
C ALA A 115 5.21 13.98 -28.98
N SER A 116 6.49 14.36 -28.99
CA SER A 116 7.54 13.46 -29.47
C SER A 116 7.61 12.19 -28.60
N PRO A 117 8.28 11.11 -29.06
CA PRO A 117 8.52 9.94 -28.25
C PRO A 117 9.19 10.25 -26.90
N GLU A 118 10.14 11.20 -26.89
CA GLU A 118 10.86 11.63 -25.69
C GLU A 118 9.94 12.36 -24.70
N VAL A 119 9.10 13.28 -25.19
CA VAL A 119 8.11 13.99 -24.36
C VAL A 119 7.10 13.01 -23.78
N SER A 120 6.64 12.05 -24.59
CA SER A 120 5.71 11.01 -24.16
C SER A 120 6.30 10.11 -23.07
N ALA A 121 7.57 9.71 -23.22
CA ALA A 121 8.27 8.90 -22.22
C ALA A 121 8.50 9.66 -20.90
N SER A 122 8.89 10.94 -20.99
CA SER A 122 9.05 11.82 -19.83
C SER A 122 7.74 12.01 -19.06
N CYS A 123 6.66 12.25 -19.80
CA CYS A 123 5.31 12.32 -19.25
C CYS A 123 4.97 11.03 -18.48
N LEU A 124 5.14 9.86 -19.12
CA LEU A 124 4.84 8.58 -18.51
C LEU A 124 5.65 8.33 -17.23
N MET A 125 6.93 8.71 -17.23
CA MET A 125 7.81 8.62 -16.07
C MET A 125 7.26 9.46 -14.89
N HIS A 126 6.87 10.71 -15.13
CA HIS A 126 6.32 11.57 -14.08
C HIS A 126 4.96 11.11 -13.59
N THR A 127 4.10 10.59 -14.48
CA THR A 127 2.80 10.04 -14.11
C THR A 127 2.98 8.83 -13.19
N ASN A 128 3.89 7.91 -13.54
CA ASN A 128 4.24 6.77 -12.70
C ASN A 128 4.86 7.19 -11.35
N GLU A 129 5.73 8.20 -11.35
CA GLU A 129 6.31 8.75 -10.12
C GLU A 129 5.23 9.27 -9.18
N CYS A 130 4.28 10.05 -9.71
CA CYS A 130 3.17 10.61 -8.95
C CYS A 130 2.26 9.49 -8.41
N TYR A 131 1.88 8.53 -9.25
CA TYR A 131 1.06 7.38 -8.88
C TYR A 131 1.68 6.57 -7.74
N ARG A 132 2.97 6.25 -7.85
CA ARG A 132 3.70 5.50 -6.82
C ARG A 132 3.78 6.29 -5.52
N LYS A 133 4.17 7.57 -5.57
CA LYS A 133 4.24 8.43 -4.37
C LYS A 133 2.89 8.56 -3.67
N TYR A 134 1.79 8.65 -4.44
CA TYR A 134 0.45 8.73 -3.88
C TYR A 134 0.09 7.46 -3.11
N ARG A 135 0.32 6.28 -3.70
CA ARG A 135 0.11 5.00 -3.01
C ARG A 135 1.02 4.84 -1.79
N ASP A 136 2.31 5.15 -1.92
CA ASP A 136 3.27 5.07 -0.82
C ASP A 136 2.87 5.99 0.35
N THR A 137 2.30 7.16 0.05
CA THR A 137 1.82 8.11 1.06
C THR A 137 0.65 7.54 1.87
N ILE A 138 -0.29 6.86 1.20
CA ILE A 138 -1.43 6.18 1.83
C ILE A 138 -0.94 5.03 2.71
N ILE A 139 -0.09 4.15 2.17
CA ILE A 139 0.43 2.97 2.87
C ILE A 139 1.19 3.36 4.14
N ASN A 140 2.02 4.40 4.06
CA ASN A 140 2.89 4.80 5.16
C ASN A 140 2.22 5.74 6.16
N CYS A 141 0.91 5.94 6.08
CA CYS A 141 0.21 6.79 7.05
C CYS A 141 -0.03 6.03 8.36
N HIS A 142 0.86 6.21 9.33
CA HIS A 142 0.74 5.59 10.65
C HIS A 142 0.16 6.60 11.65
N ASN A 143 -1.05 6.29 12.17
CA ASN A 143 -1.82 7.03 13.19
C ASN A 143 -2.18 8.48 12.82
N GLY A 144 -3.41 8.95 13.03
CA GLY A 144 -3.77 10.37 12.85
C GLY A 144 -3.93 10.84 11.39
N CYS A 145 -4.36 9.96 10.49
CA CYS A 145 -4.48 10.27 9.07
C CYS A 145 -5.78 10.98 8.65
N HIS A 146 -6.68 11.31 9.58
CA HIS A 146 -8.03 11.75 9.19
C HIS A 146 -8.03 13.07 8.40
N ASP A 147 -7.37 14.10 8.94
CA ASP A 147 -7.26 15.39 8.22
C ASP A 147 -6.39 15.26 6.97
N PHE A 148 -5.36 14.41 7.03
CA PHE A 148 -4.51 14.14 5.88
C PHE A 148 -5.24 13.39 4.75
N PHE A 149 -6.19 12.52 5.09
CA PHE A 149 -7.04 11.80 4.14
C PHE A 149 -7.90 12.77 3.34
N ASN A 150 -8.50 13.77 3.98
CA ASN A 150 -9.27 14.80 3.28
C ASN A 150 -8.39 15.55 2.28
N ALA A 151 -7.17 15.92 2.69
CA ALA A 151 -6.20 16.56 1.79
C ALA A 151 -5.77 15.66 0.62
N LEU A 152 -5.60 14.35 0.83
CA LEU A 152 -5.31 13.38 -0.24
C LEU A 152 -6.49 13.20 -1.20
N THR A 153 -7.72 13.26 -0.68
CA THR A 153 -8.94 13.22 -1.48
C THR A 153 -9.05 14.45 -2.37
N ASP A 154 -8.79 15.63 -1.82
CA ASP A 154 -8.73 16.88 -2.58
C ASP A 154 -7.63 16.85 -3.64
N PHE A 155 -6.46 16.31 -3.29
CA PHE A 155 -5.37 16.10 -4.24
C PHE A 155 -5.81 15.19 -5.39
N LYS A 156 -6.42 14.03 -5.10
CA LYS A 156 -6.93 13.09 -6.10
C LYS A 156 -7.93 13.76 -7.04
N ASN A 157 -8.89 14.50 -6.48
CA ASN A 157 -9.91 15.21 -7.27
C ASN A 157 -9.29 16.26 -8.19
N LYS A 158 -8.35 17.07 -7.67
CA LYS A 158 -7.60 18.04 -8.49
C LYS A 158 -6.73 17.37 -9.54
N TYR A 159 -6.08 16.26 -9.21
CA TYR A 159 -5.27 15.50 -10.17
C TYR A 159 -6.13 15.02 -11.34
N LYS A 160 -7.30 14.46 -11.05
CA LYS A 160 -8.28 14.07 -12.07
C LYS A 160 -8.73 15.29 -12.89
N ASN A 161 -9.24 16.34 -12.25
CA ASN A 161 -9.80 17.49 -12.97
C ASN A 161 -8.76 18.20 -13.84
N ASP A 162 -7.54 18.37 -13.34
CA ASP A 162 -6.51 19.17 -14.02
C ASP A 162 -5.74 18.36 -15.08
N LEU A 163 -5.68 17.03 -14.97
CA LEU A 163 -4.86 16.21 -15.87
C LEU A 163 -5.69 15.24 -16.71
N TYR A 164 -6.68 14.55 -16.13
CA TYR A 164 -7.49 13.58 -16.87
C TYR A 164 -8.34 14.29 -17.94
N LEU A 165 -9.04 15.36 -17.59
CA LEU A 165 -9.88 16.11 -18.54
C LEU A 165 -9.06 16.79 -19.65
N ASN A 166 -7.81 17.16 -19.33
CA ASN A 166 -6.90 17.74 -20.32
C ASN A 166 -6.20 16.68 -21.17
N SER A 167 -6.10 15.43 -20.68
CA SER A 167 -5.42 14.34 -21.40
C SER A 167 -6.20 13.81 -22.60
N GLU A 168 -7.52 13.99 -22.64
CA GLU A 168 -8.39 13.57 -23.75
C GLU A 168 -7.99 14.21 -25.09
N ASN A 169 -7.31 15.35 -25.06
CA ASN A 169 -6.83 16.07 -26.25
C ASN A 169 -5.31 16.00 -26.43
N THR A 170 -4.59 15.18 -25.67
CA THR A 170 -3.12 15.08 -25.71
C THR A 170 -2.66 13.76 -26.32
N SER A 171 -1.54 13.78 -27.05
CA SER A 171 -0.89 12.55 -27.54
C SER A 171 0.21 12.02 -26.61
N SER A 172 0.64 12.84 -25.64
CA SER A 172 1.57 12.44 -24.56
C SER A 172 0.91 11.46 -23.57
N CYS A 173 1.70 10.59 -22.92
CA CYS A 173 1.22 9.70 -21.85
C CYS A 173 0.05 8.77 -22.25
N ARG A 174 0.18 7.97 -23.33
CA ARG A 174 -0.90 7.05 -23.76
C ARG A 174 -1.13 5.86 -22.81
N TYR A 175 -1.70 6.08 -21.63
CA TYR A 175 -2.32 5.08 -20.72
C TYR A 175 -3.28 5.79 -19.75
N GLU A 176 -4.57 5.81 -20.06
CA GLU A 176 -5.62 6.45 -19.25
C GLU A 176 -5.66 5.95 -17.80
N GLU A 177 -5.36 4.66 -17.59
CA GLU A 177 -5.39 3.99 -16.28
C GLU A 177 -4.43 4.62 -15.26
N LEU A 178 -3.32 5.23 -15.70
CA LEU A 178 -2.34 5.87 -14.80
C LEU A 178 -2.77 7.27 -14.35
N PHE A 179 -3.74 7.89 -15.03
CA PHE A 179 -4.33 9.16 -14.59
C PHE A 179 -5.39 8.97 -13.51
N ILE A 180 -5.83 7.73 -13.29
CA ILE A 180 -6.85 7.40 -12.30
C ILE A 180 -6.14 6.96 -11.02
N LEU A 181 -6.00 7.90 -10.09
CA LEU A 181 -5.48 7.58 -8.76
C LEU A 181 -6.49 6.71 -8.00
N PRO A 182 -6.04 5.60 -7.38
CA PRO A 182 -6.92 4.68 -6.67
C PRO A 182 -7.54 5.33 -5.42
N ASP A 183 -8.68 4.82 -4.99
CA ASP A 183 -9.26 5.19 -3.69
C ASP A 183 -8.39 4.71 -2.55
N TYR A 184 -8.43 5.47 -1.45
CA TYR A 184 -7.67 5.17 -0.24
C TYR A 184 -7.93 3.75 0.28
N GLU A 185 -9.20 3.37 0.42
CA GLU A 185 -9.59 2.04 0.89
C GLU A 185 -9.11 0.93 -0.05
N THR A 186 -9.10 1.18 -1.36
CA THR A 186 -8.57 0.26 -2.36
C THR A 186 -7.07 0.05 -2.17
N VAL A 187 -6.30 1.13 -2.01
CA VAL A 187 -4.85 1.04 -1.76
C VAL A 187 -4.55 0.27 -0.48
N LEU A 188 -5.27 0.57 0.60
CA LEU A 188 -5.07 -0.13 1.87
C LEU A 188 -5.44 -1.61 1.80
N THR A 189 -6.56 -1.93 1.15
CA THR A 189 -7.01 -3.32 1.00
C THR A 189 -5.99 -4.11 0.18
N GLU A 190 -5.54 -3.59 -0.96
CA GLU A 190 -4.50 -4.21 -1.79
C GLU A 190 -3.18 -4.39 -1.04
N TYR A 191 -2.78 -3.40 -0.24
CA TYR A 191 -1.54 -3.48 0.54
C TYR A 191 -1.63 -4.57 1.63
N LYS A 192 -2.77 -4.67 2.32
CA LYS A 192 -3.03 -5.70 3.34
C LYS A 192 -3.20 -7.09 2.75
N SER A 193 -3.79 -7.19 1.55
CA SER A 193 -4.05 -8.45 0.86
C SER A 193 -2.85 -8.97 0.07
N ARG A 194 -1.85 -8.13 -0.21
CA ARG A 194 -0.56 -8.62 -0.70
C ARG A 194 -0.06 -9.59 0.36
N PRO A 195 0.13 -10.88 0.03
CA PRO A 195 0.77 -11.77 0.96
C PRO A 195 2.08 -11.08 1.29
N PHE A 196 2.32 -10.84 2.59
CA PHE A 196 3.69 -10.63 3.04
C PHE A 196 4.51 -11.64 2.25
N LYS A 197 5.60 -11.21 1.61
CA LYS A 197 6.60 -12.16 1.12
C LYS A 197 7.12 -12.85 2.39
N THR A 198 6.35 -13.80 2.92
CA THR A 198 6.83 -14.90 3.72
C THR A 198 7.91 -15.45 2.83
N ILE A 199 9.15 -15.27 3.28
CA ILE A 199 10.28 -15.94 2.70
C ILE A 199 9.81 -17.39 2.58
N ILE A 200 9.56 -17.86 1.36
CA ILE A 200 9.29 -19.26 1.09
C ILE A 200 10.63 -19.93 1.35
N THR A 201 10.94 -20.15 2.63
CA THR A 201 11.90 -21.16 3.04
C THR A 201 11.29 -22.46 2.57
N LEU A 202 11.70 -22.83 1.37
CA LEU A 202 11.63 -24.12 0.72
C LEU A 202 11.30 -25.25 1.73
N PRO A 203 10.25 -26.06 1.50
CA PRO A 203 9.73 -26.95 2.53
C PRO A 203 10.71 -28.09 2.78
N VAL A 204 11.58 -27.92 3.78
CA VAL A 204 12.40 -28.99 4.37
C VAL A 204 11.52 -30.13 4.93
N LEU A 205 10.20 -29.89 5.01
CA LEU A 205 9.20 -30.91 5.34
C LEU A 205 8.93 -31.91 4.21
N PHE A 206 9.10 -31.55 2.94
CA PHE A 206 8.81 -32.47 1.81
C PHE A 206 9.78 -33.66 1.73
N PRO A 207 11.10 -33.48 1.94
CA PRO A 207 12.05 -34.60 2.07
C PRO A 207 11.80 -35.47 3.31
N LEU A 208 11.34 -34.87 4.42
CA LEU A 208 11.02 -35.61 5.65
C LEU A 208 9.86 -36.59 5.44
N PHE A 209 8.81 -36.20 4.70
CA PHE A 209 7.73 -37.12 4.35
C PHE A 209 8.20 -38.22 3.39
N GLY A 210 9.07 -37.92 2.42
CA GLY A 210 9.63 -38.91 1.51
C GLY A 210 10.48 -39.98 2.22
N VAL A 211 11.35 -39.58 3.14
CA VAL A 211 12.16 -40.51 3.95
C VAL A 211 11.28 -41.31 4.91
N PHE A 212 10.28 -40.67 5.53
CA PHE A 212 9.33 -41.36 6.40
C PHE A 212 8.52 -42.44 5.65
N PHE A 213 8.02 -42.13 4.46
CA PHE A 213 7.36 -43.11 3.59
C PHE A 213 8.30 -44.26 3.19
N MET A 214 9.54 -43.96 2.76
CA MET A 214 10.52 -44.99 2.42
C MET A 214 10.83 -45.94 3.59
N LEU A 215 10.87 -45.44 4.82
CA LEU A 215 11.12 -46.26 6.01
C LEU A 215 9.94 -47.19 6.34
N ILE A 216 8.69 -46.74 6.18
CA ILE A 216 7.50 -47.58 6.40
C ILE A 216 7.45 -48.73 5.39
N PHE A 217 7.80 -48.49 4.12
CA PHE A 217 7.74 -49.48 3.04
C PHE A 217 9.01 -50.30 2.84
N SER A 218 10.06 -50.07 3.63
CA SER A 218 11.27 -50.89 3.59
C SER A 218 11.05 -52.23 4.28
N ASP A 219 11.43 -53.34 3.64
CA ASP A 219 11.29 -54.74 4.11
C ASP A 219 11.91 -55.04 5.50
N LYS A 220 12.65 -54.07 6.05
CA LYS A 220 13.27 -54.11 7.38
C LYS A 220 12.28 -53.84 8.51
N PHE A 221 11.12 -53.21 8.24
CA PHE A 221 10.06 -52.98 9.23
C PHE A 221 9.05 -54.13 9.32
N THR A 222 8.96 -54.99 8.29
CA THR A 222 8.18 -56.23 8.28
C THR A 222 8.42 -57.13 9.50
N PRO A 223 9.67 -57.43 9.91
CA PRO A 223 9.92 -58.24 11.11
C PRO A 223 9.52 -57.54 12.41
N PHE A 224 9.57 -56.20 12.46
CA PHE A 224 9.15 -55.44 13.64
C PHE A 224 7.61 -55.43 13.79
N ILE A 225 6.87 -55.29 12.69
CA ILE A 225 5.41 -55.41 12.67
C ILE A 225 5.00 -56.84 13.07
N GLN A 226 5.67 -57.86 12.55
CA GLN A 226 5.44 -59.26 12.97
C GLN A 226 5.72 -59.47 14.47
N HIS A 227 6.79 -58.89 15.01
CA HIS A 227 7.13 -58.97 16.43
C HIS A 227 6.08 -58.27 17.34
N ILE A 228 5.53 -57.14 16.90
CA ILE A 228 4.43 -56.47 17.61
C ILE A 228 3.14 -57.29 17.52
N LEU A 229 2.80 -57.84 16.36
CA LEU A 229 1.62 -58.69 16.17
C LEU A 229 1.70 -59.98 17.00
N GLU A 230 2.87 -60.62 17.09
CA GLU A 230 3.10 -61.76 17.98
C GLU A 230 2.89 -61.40 19.44
N LYS A 231 3.38 -60.24 19.89
CA LYS A 231 3.15 -59.77 21.27
C LYS A 231 1.67 -59.53 21.54
N ILE A 232 0.94 -58.89 20.61
CA ILE A 232 -0.50 -58.67 20.74
C ILE A 232 -1.27 -60.00 20.78
N LYS A 233 -0.89 -60.98 19.93
CA LYS A 233 -1.50 -62.32 19.89
C LYS A 233 -1.21 -63.11 21.16
N LYS A 234 -0.01 -62.99 21.73
CA LYS A 234 0.39 -63.62 23.00
C LYS A 234 -0.37 -63.03 24.19
N THR A 235 -0.57 -61.71 24.21
CA THR A 235 -1.40 -61.03 25.22
C THR A 235 -2.89 -61.40 25.07
N LYS A 236 -3.40 -61.54 23.85
CA LYS A 236 -4.78 -62.03 23.59
C LYS A 236 -4.97 -63.48 24.07
N ASN A 237 -3.99 -64.35 23.86
CA ASN A 237 -4.06 -65.75 24.31
C ASN A 237 -3.93 -65.90 25.85
N MET A 238 -3.32 -64.94 26.55
CA MET A 238 -3.37 -64.85 28.01
C MET A 238 -4.72 -64.36 28.53
N LEU A 239 -5.42 -63.49 27.78
CA LEU A 239 -6.68 -62.89 28.19
C LEU A 239 -7.90 -63.81 27.96
N PHE A 240 -7.78 -64.80 27.06
CA PHE A 240 -8.86 -65.75 26.70
C PHE A 240 -8.54 -67.21 27.08
N GLY A 241 -7.60 -67.40 28.01
CA GLY A 241 -7.17 -68.72 28.48
C GLY A 241 -7.97 -69.29 29.64
N GLU A 242 -9.31 -69.17 29.67
CA GLU A 242 -10.16 -69.97 30.55
C GLU A 242 -11.63 -69.93 30.09
N GLY A 243 -12.20 -71.10 29.74
CA GLY A 243 -13.65 -71.25 29.56
C GLY A 243 -14.09 -71.68 28.16
N GLU A 244 -14.10 -72.99 27.93
CA GLU A 244 -14.71 -73.69 26.82
C GLU A 244 -16.26 -73.63 26.89
N ARG A 245 -16.90 -73.36 25.74
CA ARG A 245 -18.11 -74.02 25.16
C ARG A 245 -19.06 -73.04 24.46
N ASP A 246 -19.18 -73.28 23.16
CA ASP A 246 -20.36 -73.30 22.30
C ASP A 246 -21.54 -72.36 22.63
N ASN A 247 -21.86 -71.46 21.69
CA ASN A 247 -23.15 -71.41 20.99
C ASN A 247 -23.19 -70.17 20.06
N GLU A 248 -23.24 -70.44 18.76
CA GLU A 248 -24.16 -69.92 17.74
C GLU A 248 -24.76 -68.48 17.84
N PHE A 249 -24.89 -67.85 16.66
CA PHE A 249 -25.63 -66.60 16.33
C PHE A 249 -24.94 -65.26 16.70
N MET A 250 -24.84 -64.23 15.85
CA MET A 250 -25.33 -64.00 14.49
C MET A 250 -24.51 -62.87 13.83
N GLN A 251 -24.48 -62.95 12.50
CA GLN A 251 -24.05 -62.01 11.45
C GLN A 251 -24.11 -60.50 11.77
N TYR A 252 -23.13 -59.72 11.26
CA TYR A 252 -23.31 -58.92 10.04
C TYR A 252 -22.00 -58.19 9.70
N THR A 253 -21.30 -58.68 8.68
CA THR A 253 -20.28 -57.94 7.94
C THR A 253 -20.98 -57.06 6.90
N SER A 254 -20.73 -55.76 6.92
CA SER A 254 -20.91 -54.91 5.73
C SER A 254 -19.69 -54.03 5.58
N ASN A 255 -18.85 -54.43 4.63
CA ASN A 255 -17.73 -53.68 4.08
C ASN A 255 -18.23 -52.34 3.50
N ASN A 256 -17.51 -51.26 3.78
CA ASN A 256 -17.48 -50.09 2.92
C ASN A 256 -16.04 -49.94 2.41
N ASP A 257 -15.73 -50.66 1.34
CA ASP A 257 -14.59 -50.35 0.49
C ASP A 257 -15.12 -49.74 -0.82
N ILE A 258 -14.74 -48.48 -1.04
CA ILE A 258 -14.86 -47.82 -2.33
C ILE A 258 -13.66 -48.29 -3.17
N SER A 259 -13.92 -49.05 -4.22
CA SER A 259 -12.97 -49.22 -5.32
C SER A 259 -13.69 -49.19 -6.66
N ILE A 260 -13.28 -48.23 -7.48
CA ILE A 260 -13.56 -48.07 -8.91
C ILE A 260 -12.99 -49.27 -9.68
N PHE A 261 -13.73 -49.85 -10.63
CA PHE A 261 -13.30 -50.07 -12.04
C PHE A 261 -14.33 -50.82 -12.92
N SER A 262 -14.55 -50.26 -14.12
CA SER A 262 -14.83 -50.86 -15.44
C SER A 262 -15.98 -51.86 -15.70
N GLU A 263 -16.92 -51.38 -16.53
CA GLU A 263 -17.18 -51.82 -17.93
C GLU A 263 -17.93 -53.15 -18.23
N GLY A 264 -18.91 -53.02 -19.15
CA GLY A 264 -19.73 -54.08 -19.77
C GLY A 264 -21.14 -54.18 -19.18
N GLU A 265 -22.25 -54.46 -19.88
CA GLU A 265 -22.57 -54.74 -21.28
C GLU A 265 -24.11 -54.63 -21.39
N TYR A 266 -24.59 -54.13 -22.52
CA TYR A 266 -25.92 -54.24 -23.15
C TYR A 266 -27.13 -54.78 -22.35
N ASN A 267 -28.23 -54.01 -22.34
CA ASN A 267 -29.52 -54.61 -22.69
C ASN A 267 -30.51 -53.61 -23.32
N ILE A 268 -31.08 -54.07 -24.44
CA ILE A 268 -31.97 -53.38 -25.38
C ILE A 268 -33.42 -53.53 -24.92
N SER A 269 -34.23 -52.48 -25.07
CA SER A 269 -35.68 -52.66 -25.33
C SER A 269 -36.23 -51.49 -26.15
N TYR A 270 -36.61 -51.77 -27.40
CA TYR A 270 -37.30 -50.87 -28.33
C TYR A 270 -38.80 -50.81 -28.03
N TYR A 271 -39.43 -49.64 -28.20
CA TYR A 271 -40.68 -49.49 -28.96
C TYR A 271 -40.78 -48.06 -29.52
N THR A 272 -40.94 -47.95 -30.84
CA THR A 272 -41.25 -46.73 -31.60
C THR A 272 -42.65 -46.86 -32.22
N VAL A 273 -43.50 -45.83 -32.10
CA VAL A 273 -44.63 -45.61 -33.03
C VAL A 273 -44.83 -44.10 -33.30
N ARG A 274 -44.28 -43.70 -34.46
CA ARG A 274 -44.80 -42.87 -35.57
C ARG A 274 -45.77 -41.68 -35.32
N ASN A 275 -45.27 -40.52 -35.78
CA ASN A 275 -45.87 -39.32 -36.39
C ASN A 275 -47.39 -39.09 -36.42
N SER A 276 -47.75 -37.83 -36.15
CA SER A 276 -48.50 -36.96 -37.08
C SER A 276 -47.81 -35.61 -37.15
#